data_AF-A0A6V2XB39-F1
#
_entry.id   AF-A0A6V2XB39-F1
#
_cell.length_a   1.000
_cell.length_b   1.000
_cell.length_c   1.000
_cell.angle_alpha   90.00
_cell.angle_beta   90.00
_cell.angle_gamma   90.00
#
_symmetry.space_group_name_H-M   'P 1'
#
loop_
_entity.id
_entity.type
_entity.pdbx_description
1 polymer ?
#
loop_
_entity_poly.entity_id
_entity_poly.type
_entity_poly.pdbx_seq_one_letter_code
_entity_poly.pdbx_strand_id
1 'polypeptide(L)'
;MSKPPVVCDNGTGFVKCGFAGDNFPAHIFPSIVGRPILRAEEKVGQVQLKDIMVGDECTAARDMLETSYPITNGVVQRWEDMCHLYDYTFREKLKIDPTEHKIMLTEAAMNPKKNREALVETMFEKYNFAGVHCAIQAVLTLYAQGLLTGVVVDSGDGVTHIVPVYEGYALPANIRRLDVAGRHMTEYLIKLLLLRGYTFNRSADYETVREMKEQVRHSVPPPCLQLGVLCPVCAASRAREFLFTRGRCATWGTTSSWRRSLRSRRPP
;
A
#
# COMPACT_ATOMS: atom_id res chain seq x y z
N MET A 1 8.65 -24.58 24.36
CA MET A 1 8.01 -23.25 24.53
C MET A 1 7.54 -22.83 23.14
N SER A 2 6.24 -22.61 22.91
CA SER A 2 5.74 -22.27 21.57
C SER A 2 6.30 -20.92 21.13
N LYS A 3 6.89 -20.86 19.94
CA LYS A 3 7.35 -19.59 19.35
C LYS A 3 6.16 -18.64 19.14
N PRO A 4 6.38 -17.32 19.19
CA PRO A 4 5.28 -16.34 19.06
C PRO A 4 4.59 -16.49 17.70
N PRO A 5 3.25 -16.44 17.63
CA PRO A 5 2.54 -16.46 16.36
C PRO A 5 2.96 -15.32 15.45
N VAL A 6 2.97 -15.56 14.14
CA VAL A 6 3.23 -14.57 13.10
C VAL A 6 1.90 -13.94 12.69
N VAL A 7 1.87 -12.63 12.56
CA VAL A 7 0.72 -11.89 12.03
C VAL A 7 1.10 -11.31 10.68
N CYS A 8 0.28 -11.56 9.67
CA CYS A 8 0.50 -11.06 8.32
C CYS A 8 -0.78 -10.44 7.74
N ASP A 9 -0.73 -9.13 7.51
CA ASP A 9 -1.77 -8.36 6.84
C ASP A 9 -1.39 -8.13 5.37
N ASN A 10 -2.15 -8.78 4.48
CA ASN A 10 -1.93 -8.75 3.05
C ASN A 10 -2.75 -7.64 2.40
N GLY A 11 -2.22 -6.41 2.43
CA GLY A 11 -2.82 -5.27 1.76
C GLY A 11 -2.58 -5.29 0.25
N THR A 12 -3.44 -4.58 -0.49
CA THR A 12 -3.32 -4.40 -1.96
C THR A 12 -2.11 -3.55 -2.37
N GLY A 13 -1.63 -2.70 -1.46
CA GLY A 13 -0.46 -1.86 -1.68
C GLY A 13 0.75 -2.28 -0.85
N PHE A 14 0.53 -2.71 0.39
CA PHE A 14 1.60 -3.05 1.35
C PHE A 14 1.25 -4.33 2.06
N VAL A 15 2.26 -5.16 2.26
CA VAL A 15 2.23 -6.23 3.23
C VAL A 15 2.79 -5.69 4.54
N LYS A 16 2.11 -5.99 5.64
CA LYS A 16 2.59 -5.71 6.99
C LYS A 16 2.71 -7.03 7.72
N CYS A 17 3.89 -7.33 8.23
CA CYS A 17 4.11 -8.55 9.00
C CYS A 17 4.89 -8.28 10.28
N GLY A 18 4.68 -9.14 11.27
CA GLY A 18 5.31 -9.06 12.58
C GLY A 18 4.94 -10.24 13.47
N PHE A 19 5.33 -10.17 14.74
CA PHE A 19 5.01 -11.18 15.73
C PHE A 19 3.85 -10.72 16.62
N ALA A 20 3.07 -11.69 17.10
CA ALA A 20 2.01 -11.41 18.05
C ALA A 20 2.61 -10.89 19.37
N GLY A 21 2.08 -9.77 19.85
CA GLY A 21 2.56 -9.07 21.04
C GLY A 21 3.36 -7.81 20.75
N ASP A 22 3.82 -7.61 19.51
CA ASP A 22 4.49 -6.38 19.11
C ASP A 22 3.50 -5.24 18.87
N ASN A 23 3.86 -4.02 19.31
CA ASN A 23 3.03 -2.82 19.13
C ASN A 23 3.04 -2.29 17.68
N PHE A 24 4.12 -2.54 16.95
CA PHE A 24 4.31 -2.10 15.58
C PHE A 24 4.65 -3.29 14.70
N PRO A 25 4.24 -3.30 13.42
CA PRO A 25 4.67 -4.34 12.49
C PRO A 25 6.19 -4.30 12.35
N ALA A 26 6.83 -5.47 12.42
CA ALA A 26 8.28 -5.59 12.28
C ALA A 26 8.75 -5.14 10.89
N HIS A 27 7.97 -5.48 9.86
CA HIS A 27 8.26 -5.10 8.48
C HIS A 27 7.02 -4.62 7.75
N ILE A 28 7.20 -3.56 6.95
CA ILE A 28 6.22 -3.04 6.01
C ILE A 28 6.94 -2.89 4.67
N PHE A 29 6.38 -3.47 3.61
CA PHE A 29 6.96 -3.39 2.27
C PHE A 29 5.86 -3.49 1.21
N PRO A 30 6.10 -2.99 -0.01
CA PRO A 30 5.07 -2.95 -1.04
C PRO A 30 4.75 -4.35 -1.59
N SER A 31 3.48 -4.62 -1.86
CA SER A 31 3.00 -5.91 -2.40
C SER A 31 3.20 -5.99 -3.92
N ILE A 32 4.45 -6.00 -4.37
CA ILE A 32 4.84 -5.96 -5.78
C ILE A 32 5.81 -7.09 -6.09
N VAL A 33 5.61 -7.73 -7.25
CA VAL A 33 6.51 -8.73 -7.82
C VAL A 33 6.98 -8.24 -9.20
N GLY A 34 8.29 -8.13 -9.37
CA GLY A 34 8.93 -7.68 -10.60
C GLY A 34 9.69 -8.79 -11.30
N ARG A 35 9.51 -8.89 -12.61
CA ARG A 35 10.29 -9.78 -13.48
C ARG A 35 11.15 -8.93 -14.42
N PRO A 36 12.44 -9.25 -14.61
CA PRO A 36 13.31 -8.45 -15.47
C PRO A 36 12.92 -8.59 -16.94
N ILE A 37 12.90 -7.45 -17.65
CA ILE A 37 12.52 -7.37 -19.07
C ILE A 37 13.67 -7.86 -19.96
N LEU A 38 14.90 -7.73 -19.49
CA LEU A 38 16.14 -8.20 -20.13
C LEU A 38 16.69 -9.39 -19.35
N ARG A 39 17.42 -10.30 -20.01
CA ARG A 39 17.97 -11.50 -19.37
C ARG A 39 18.84 -11.12 -18.16
N ALA A 40 18.65 -11.86 -17.07
CA ALA A 40 19.03 -11.56 -15.68
C ALA A 40 20.54 -11.44 -15.36
N GLU A 41 21.43 -11.28 -16.35
CA GLU A 41 22.88 -11.40 -16.15
C GLU A 41 23.63 -10.06 -16.15
N GLU A 42 22.96 -8.93 -16.37
CA GLU A 42 23.58 -7.62 -16.28
C GLU A 42 23.48 -7.01 -14.88
N LYS A 43 24.63 -6.88 -14.20
CA LYS A 43 24.73 -6.07 -12.97
C LYS A 43 24.48 -4.61 -13.31
N VAL A 44 23.34 -4.06 -12.89
CA VAL A 44 23.10 -2.62 -12.96
C VAL A 44 23.41 -2.01 -11.60
N GLY A 45 24.65 -1.52 -11.44
CA GLY A 45 25.13 -0.91 -10.19
C GLY A 45 25.41 -1.94 -9.07
N GLN A 46 24.86 -1.70 -7.87
CA GLN A 46 25.05 -2.56 -6.68
C GLN A 46 24.01 -3.68 -6.53
N VAL A 47 22.96 -3.71 -7.36
CA VAL A 47 21.87 -4.69 -7.23
C VAL A 47 22.08 -5.81 -8.24
N GLN A 48 22.21 -7.04 -7.74
CA GLN A 48 22.18 -8.23 -8.59
C GLN A 48 20.72 -8.49 -9.01
N LEU A 49 20.44 -8.41 -10.31
CA LEU A 49 19.12 -8.74 -10.83
C LEU A 49 18.87 -10.23 -10.62
N LYS A 50 17.88 -10.55 -9.77
CA LYS A 50 17.33 -11.90 -9.64
C LYS A 50 16.23 -12.09 -10.68
N ASP A 51 15.95 -13.34 -11.05
CA ASP A 51 14.84 -13.67 -11.97
C ASP A 51 13.49 -13.16 -11.44
N ILE A 52 13.34 -13.08 -10.11
CA ILE A 52 12.16 -12.55 -9.44
C ILE A 52 12.63 -11.63 -8.32
N MET A 53 12.19 -10.38 -8.36
CA MET A 53 12.44 -9.40 -7.31
C MET A 53 11.11 -8.99 -6.67
N VAL A 54 11.09 -8.87 -5.36
CA VAL A 54 9.85 -8.66 -4.58
C VAL A 54 10.02 -7.49 -3.63
N GLY A 55 8.94 -6.72 -3.44
CA GLY A 55 8.87 -5.67 -2.43
C GLY A 55 9.86 -4.51 -2.68
N ASP A 56 10.73 -4.27 -1.70
CA ASP A 56 11.65 -3.11 -1.72
C ASP A 56 12.69 -3.24 -2.84
N GLU A 57 13.16 -4.47 -3.12
CA GLU A 57 14.10 -4.74 -4.22
C GLU A 57 13.47 -4.40 -5.58
N CYS A 58 12.19 -4.75 -5.74
CA CYS A 58 11.43 -4.44 -6.95
C CYS A 58 11.19 -2.93 -7.10
N THR A 59 10.95 -2.23 -5.98
CA THR A 59 10.70 -0.79 -6.00
C THR A 59 11.95 -0.01 -6.37
N ALA A 60 13.13 -0.41 -5.87
CA ALA A 60 14.40 0.22 -6.19
C ALA A 60 14.79 0.07 -7.68
N ALA A 61 14.46 -1.06 -8.30
CA ALA A 61 14.81 -1.38 -9.69
C ALA A 61 13.61 -1.30 -10.65
N ARG A 62 12.54 -0.59 -10.28
CA ARG A 62 11.25 -0.58 -10.99
C ARG A 62 11.35 -0.26 -12.48
N ASP A 63 12.27 0.61 -12.88
CA ASP A 63 12.45 1.04 -14.27
C ASP A 63 12.91 -0.10 -15.21
N MET A 64 13.51 -1.16 -14.67
CA MET A 64 14.08 -2.28 -15.42
C MET A 64 13.21 -3.55 -15.37
N LEU A 65 12.09 -3.50 -14.66
CA LEU A 65 11.25 -4.67 -14.36
C LEU A 65 9.84 -4.47 -14.87
N GLU A 66 9.25 -5.56 -15.34
CA GLU A 66 7.82 -5.67 -15.48
C GLU A 66 7.20 -5.95 -14.11
N THR A 67 6.56 -4.93 -13.53
CA THR A 67 5.92 -5.02 -12.22
C THR A 67 4.51 -5.58 -12.29
N SER A 68 4.20 -6.50 -11.39
CA SER A 68 2.88 -7.10 -11.21
C SER A 68 2.41 -6.99 -9.76
N TYR A 69 1.09 -6.86 -9.57
CA TYR A 69 0.44 -6.79 -8.27
C TYR A 69 -0.41 -8.06 -8.09
N PRO A 70 -0.06 -8.98 -7.16
CA PRO A 70 -0.80 -10.23 -6.96
C PRO A 70 -2.19 -10.01 -6.36
N ILE A 71 -2.33 -8.93 -5.58
CA ILE A 71 -3.56 -8.55 -4.89
C ILE A 71 -4.15 -7.36 -5.64
N THR A 72 -5.39 -7.50 -6.10
CA THR A 72 -6.16 -6.43 -6.72
C THR A 72 -7.44 -6.25 -5.94
N ASN A 73 -7.65 -5.03 -5.44
CA ASN A 73 -8.85 -4.67 -4.69
C ASN A 73 -9.17 -5.59 -3.49
N GLY A 74 -8.15 -5.94 -2.71
CA GLY A 74 -8.26 -6.82 -1.54
C GLY A 74 -8.44 -8.31 -1.86
N VAL A 75 -8.39 -8.71 -3.14
CA VAL A 75 -8.56 -10.10 -3.57
C VAL A 75 -7.30 -10.58 -4.29
N VAL A 76 -6.82 -11.77 -3.92
CA VAL A 76 -5.69 -12.42 -4.61
C VAL A 76 -6.17 -12.89 -6.00
N GLN A 77 -5.52 -12.40 -7.06
CA GLN A 77 -5.80 -12.82 -8.43
C GLN A 77 -4.80 -13.87 -8.94
N ARG A 78 -3.51 -13.71 -8.59
CA ARG A 78 -2.43 -14.58 -9.05
C ARG A 78 -1.73 -15.24 -7.88
N TRP A 79 -1.96 -16.54 -7.72
CA TRP A 79 -1.42 -17.33 -6.61
C TRP A 79 0.08 -17.60 -6.72
N GLU A 80 0.62 -17.73 -7.92
CA GLU A 80 2.06 -17.88 -8.15
C GLU A 80 2.83 -16.64 -7.67
N ASP A 81 2.39 -15.45 -8.08
CA ASP A 81 2.97 -14.18 -7.61
C ASP A 81 2.80 -14.00 -6.10
N MET A 82 1.66 -14.43 -5.53
CA MET A 82 1.42 -14.38 -4.10
C MET A 82 2.35 -15.33 -3.31
N CYS A 83 2.65 -16.51 -3.87
CA CYS A 83 3.61 -17.45 -3.33
C CYS A 83 5.01 -16.85 -3.25
N HIS A 84 5.47 -16.14 -4.29
CA HIS A 84 6.75 -15.43 -4.25
C HIS A 84 6.75 -14.30 -3.20
N LEU A 85 5.62 -13.63 -3.04
CA LEU A 85 5.45 -12.61 -1.99
C LEU A 85 5.57 -13.24 -0.59
N TYR A 86 4.96 -14.40 -0.36
CA TYR A 86 5.10 -15.13 0.91
C TYR A 86 6.52 -15.65 1.15
N ASP A 87 7.18 -16.19 0.11
CA ASP A 87 8.57 -16.64 0.23
C ASP A 87 9.47 -15.48 0.67
N TYR A 88 9.24 -14.28 0.14
CA TYR A 88 9.91 -13.05 0.57
C TYR A 88 9.54 -12.64 2.02
N THR A 89 8.27 -12.74 2.42
CA THR A 89 7.86 -12.43 3.81
C THR A 89 8.57 -13.30 4.84
N PHE A 90 8.61 -14.63 4.63
CA PHE A 90 9.05 -15.57 5.65
C PHE A 90 10.57 -15.76 5.64
N ARG A 91 11.19 -15.86 4.46
CA ARG A 91 12.62 -16.17 4.33
C ARG A 91 13.50 -14.92 4.42
N GLU A 92 13.15 -13.86 3.71
CA GLU A 92 14.00 -12.67 3.59
C GLU A 92 13.73 -11.65 4.70
N LYS A 93 12.45 -11.34 4.96
CA LYS A 93 12.06 -10.34 5.97
C LYS A 93 12.08 -10.90 7.39
N LEU A 94 11.18 -11.83 7.70
CA LEU A 94 11.04 -12.35 9.06
C LEU A 94 12.15 -13.34 9.45
N LYS A 95 12.81 -13.99 8.47
CA LYS A 95 13.88 -14.98 8.66
C LYS A 95 13.48 -16.08 9.65
N ILE A 96 12.27 -16.59 9.48
CA ILE A 96 11.70 -17.64 10.33
C ILE A 96 11.58 -18.96 9.59
N ASP A 97 11.58 -20.05 10.35
CA ASP A 97 11.10 -21.34 9.88
C ASP A 97 9.56 -21.39 10.08
N PRO A 98 8.76 -21.46 9.01
CA PRO A 98 7.31 -21.55 9.08
C PRO A 98 6.80 -22.73 9.92
N THR A 99 7.52 -23.85 9.94
CA THR A 99 7.07 -25.10 10.57
C THR A 99 6.91 -25.01 12.09
N GLU A 100 7.69 -24.13 12.72
CA GLU A 100 7.71 -23.97 14.17
C GLU A 100 6.74 -22.89 14.67
N HIS A 101 6.09 -22.17 13.76
CA HIS A 101 5.24 -21.03 14.07
C HIS A 101 3.78 -21.31 13.73
N LYS A 102 2.89 -20.52 14.35
CA LYS A 102 1.49 -20.38 13.94
C LYS A 102 1.33 -19.07 13.20
N ILE A 103 0.44 -19.01 12.23
CA ILE A 103 0.21 -17.79 11.44
C ILE A 103 -1.24 -17.31 11.54
N MET A 104 -1.38 -16.00 11.67
CA MET A 104 -2.64 -15.28 11.58
C MET A 104 -2.61 -14.40 10.33
N LEU A 105 -3.56 -14.66 9.43
CA LEU A 105 -3.73 -13.95 8.17
C LEU A 105 -4.98 -13.10 8.23
N THR A 106 -4.92 -11.95 7.58
CA THR A 106 -6.10 -11.09 7.42
C THR A 106 -6.71 -11.27 6.05
N GLU A 107 -8.05 -11.30 5.99
CA GLU A 107 -8.81 -11.30 4.74
C GLU A 107 -9.76 -10.10 4.64
N ALA A 108 -10.08 -9.73 3.40
CA ALA A 108 -11.10 -8.74 3.12
C ALA A 108 -12.50 -9.28 3.46
N ALA A 109 -13.41 -8.39 3.86
CA ALA A 109 -14.72 -8.77 4.41
C ALA A 109 -15.65 -9.48 3.39
N MET A 110 -15.41 -9.33 2.08
CA MET A 110 -16.13 -10.04 1.02
C MET A 110 -15.19 -10.89 0.15
N ASN A 111 -14.42 -11.76 0.79
CA ASN A 111 -13.55 -12.71 0.09
C ASN A 111 -14.35 -13.97 -0.34
N PRO A 112 -14.21 -14.46 -1.60
CA PRO A 112 -14.79 -15.74 -2.00
C PRO A 112 -14.24 -16.90 -1.17
N LYS A 113 -15.10 -17.86 -0.79
CA LYS A 113 -14.71 -19.04 -0.01
C LYS A 113 -13.56 -19.82 -0.66
N LYS A 114 -13.59 -19.97 -2.00
CA LYS A 114 -12.52 -20.62 -2.77
C LYS A 114 -11.15 -20.00 -2.53
N ASN A 115 -11.07 -18.68 -2.40
CA ASN A 115 -9.79 -18.01 -2.15
C ASN A 115 -9.31 -18.23 -0.72
N ARG A 116 -10.24 -18.31 0.23
CA ARG A 116 -9.92 -18.64 1.62
C ARG A 116 -9.42 -20.08 1.74
N GLU A 117 -10.02 -21.03 1.03
CA GLU A 117 -9.56 -22.42 0.96
C GLU A 117 -8.15 -22.50 0.37
N ALA A 118 -7.91 -21.88 -0.79
CA ALA A 118 -6.59 -21.86 -1.43
C ALA A 118 -5.52 -21.19 -0.56
N LEU A 119 -5.88 -20.15 0.20
CA LEU A 119 -4.98 -19.51 1.17
C LEU A 119 -4.55 -20.48 2.27
N VAL A 120 -5.50 -21.21 2.85
CA VAL A 120 -5.26 -22.17 3.93
C VAL A 120 -4.48 -23.38 3.42
N GLU A 121 -4.84 -23.90 2.25
CA GLU A 121 -4.14 -24.99 1.55
C GLU A 121 -2.67 -24.61 1.33
N THR A 122 -2.39 -23.43 0.77
CA THR A 122 -1.01 -22.95 0.55
C THR A 122 -0.21 -22.89 1.85
N MET A 123 -0.82 -22.46 2.95
CA MET A 123 -0.12 -22.32 4.24
C MET A 123 0.20 -23.66 4.91
N PHE A 124 -0.68 -24.66 4.77
CA PHE A 124 -0.45 -25.99 5.30
C PHE A 124 0.42 -26.85 4.37
N GLU A 125 0.15 -26.88 3.07
CA GLU A 125 0.83 -27.79 2.16
C GLU A 125 2.22 -27.28 1.75
N LYS A 126 2.34 -25.99 1.41
CA LYS A 126 3.61 -25.42 0.94
C LYS A 126 4.53 -25.01 2.09
N TYR A 127 3.96 -24.38 3.13
CA TYR A 127 4.73 -23.81 4.24
C TYR A 127 4.69 -24.65 5.51
N ASN A 128 3.75 -25.59 5.65
CA ASN A 128 3.66 -26.51 6.78
C ASN A 128 3.62 -25.81 8.15
N PHE A 129 2.84 -24.71 8.26
CA PHE A 129 2.62 -24.02 9.53
C PHE A 129 1.90 -24.91 10.54
N ALA A 130 2.26 -24.78 11.83
CA ALA A 130 1.64 -25.55 12.91
C ALA A 130 0.16 -25.19 13.17
N GLY A 131 -0.30 -24.04 12.67
CA GLY A 131 -1.69 -23.62 12.76
C GLY A 131 -1.92 -22.31 12.01
N VAL A 132 -3.08 -22.22 11.36
CA VAL A 132 -3.47 -21.08 10.52
C VAL A 132 -4.80 -20.52 11.02
N HIS A 133 -4.88 -19.21 11.20
CA HIS A 133 -6.13 -18.51 11.49
C HIS A 133 -6.35 -17.38 10.49
N CYS A 134 -7.54 -17.31 9.90
CA CYS A 134 -7.94 -16.23 8.98
C CYS A 134 -8.98 -15.34 9.67
N ALA A 135 -8.66 -14.05 9.80
CA ALA A 135 -9.52 -13.07 10.46
C ALA A 135 -9.89 -11.93 9.51
N ILE A 136 -11.08 -11.38 9.69
CA ILE A 136 -11.58 -10.26 8.89
C ILE A 136 -10.91 -8.97 9.39
N GLN A 137 -10.32 -8.19 8.48
CA GLN A 137 -9.60 -6.94 8.81
C GLN A 137 -10.42 -6.00 9.70
N ALA A 138 -11.67 -5.73 9.34
CA ALA A 138 -12.54 -4.83 10.10
C ALA A 138 -12.78 -5.29 11.56
N VAL A 139 -12.99 -6.59 11.77
CA VAL A 139 -13.23 -7.13 13.12
C VAL A 139 -11.99 -6.94 13.99
N LEU A 140 -10.80 -7.13 13.42
CA LEU A 140 -9.53 -6.90 14.14
C LEU A 140 -9.35 -5.44 14.54
N THR A 141 -9.76 -4.50 13.70
CA THR A 141 -9.64 -3.07 14.03
C THR A 141 -10.52 -2.66 15.22
N LEU A 142 -11.71 -3.26 15.37
CA LEU A 142 -12.56 -3.01 16.53
C LEU A 142 -12.00 -3.67 17.79
N TYR A 143 -11.51 -4.90 17.67
CA TYR A 143 -10.88 -5.60 18.79
C TYR A 143 -9.63 -4.88 19.29
N ALA A 144 -8.84 -4.27 18.40
CA ALA A 144 -7.71 -3.44 18.78
C ALA A 144 -8.11 -2.21 19.62
N GLN A 145 -9.36 -1.73 19.48
CA GLN A 145 -9.92 -0.65 20.28
C GLN A 145 -10.68 -1.13 21.52
N GLY A 146 -10.82 -2.44 21.73
CA GLY A 146 -11.64 -3.01 22.80
C GLY A 146 -13.15 -2.86 22.59
N LEU A 147 -13.58 -2.63 21.34
CA LEU A 147 -14.99 -2.50 20.99
C LEU A 147 -15.49 -3.81 20.36
N LEU A 148 -16.70 -4.23 20.74
CA LEU A 148 -17.37 -5.40 20.15
C LEU A 148 -18.44 -5.00 19.12
N THR A 149 -19.01 -3.81 19.26
CA THR A 149 -20.05 -3.26 18.38
C THR A 149 -19.55 -1.96 17.77
N GLY A 150 -19.68 -1.81 16.45
CA GLY A 150 -19.28 -0.60 15.76
C GLY A 150 -19.36 -0.71 14.25
N VAL A 151 -19.19 0.41 13.55
CA VAL A 151 -19.05 0.43 12.10
C VAL A 151 -17.63 0.82 11.76
N VAL A 152 -16.92 -0.05 11.05
CA VAL A 152 -15.57 0.20 10.59
C VAL A 152 -15.62 0.73 9.18
N VAL A 153 -14.97 1.87 8.96
CA VAL A 153 -14.70 2.39 7.61
C VAL A 153 -13.22 2.19 7.34
N ASP A 154 -12.89 1.07 6.70
CA ASP A 154 -11.52 0.75 6.33
C ASP A 154 -11.21 1.30 4.94
N SER A 155 -10.14 2.09 4.84
CA SER A 155 -9.73 2.79 3.61
C SER A 155 -8.30 2.43 3.26
N GLY A 156 -8.14 1.42 2.41
CA GLY A 156 -6.83 0.93 1.97
C GLY A 156 -6.29 1.64 0.74
N ASP A 157 -5.35 0.96 0.05
CA ASP A 157 -4.82 1.43 -1.23
C ASP A 157 -5.78 1.13 -2.40
N GLY A 158 -6.39 -0.05 -2.42
CA GLY A 158 -7.26 -0.48 -3.53
C GLY A 158 -8.75 -0.24 -3.31
N VAL A 159 -9.25 -0.47 -2.09
CA VAL A 159 -10.69 -0.49 -1.79
C VAL A 159 -10.97 0.21 -0.47
N THR A 160 -12.18 0.76 -0.37
CA THR A 160 -12.81 1.21 0.87
C THR A 160 -13.95 0.27 1.24
N HIS A 161 -13.94 -0.23 2.48
CA HIS A 161 -14.97 -1.11 3.03
C HIS A 161 -15.66 -0.46 4.21
N ILE A 162 -16.99 -0.52 4.21
CA ILE A 162 -17.81 -0.16 5.37
C ILE A 162 -18.37 -1.47 5.90
N VAL A 163 -17.87 -1.88 7.07
CA VAL A 163 -18.22 -3.15 7.70
C VAL A 163 -18.88 -2.86 9.05
N PRO A 164 -20.20 -3.06 9.16
CA PRO A 164 -20.87 -3.06 10.45
C PRO A 164 -20.59 -4.36 11.20
N VAL A 165 -20.20 -4.24 12.46
CA VAL A 165 -19.93 -5.35 13.38
C VAL A 165 -20.82 -5.18 14.60
N TYR A 166 -21.49 -6.26 14.99
CA TYR A 166 -22.35 -6.32 16.15
C TYR A 166 -21.91 -7.50 17.03
N GLU A 167 -21.56 -7.22 18.29
CA GLU A 167 -21.10 -8.23 19.26
C GLU A 167 -19.98 -9.16 18.72
N GLY A 168 -19.04 -8.60 17.95
CA GLY A 168 -17.93 -9.33 17.33
C GLY A 168 -18.26 -10.02 16.00
N TYR A 169 -19.53 -10.02 15.57
CA TYR A 169 -19.96 -10.59 14.30
C TYR A 169 -20.10 -9.52 13.23
N ALA A 170 -19.38 -9.68 12.12
CA ALA A 170 -19.58 -8.85 10.93
C ALA A 170 -20.90 -9.24 10.26
N LEU A 171 -21.76 -8.25 9.97
CA LEU A 171 -23.06 -8.47 9.32
C LEU A 171 -22.90 -8.43 7.79
N PRO A 172 -22.84 -9.59 7.09
CA PRO A 172 -22.47 -9.63 5.67
C PRO A 172 -23.45 -8.90 4.77
N ALA A 173 -24.75 -8.90 5.09
CA ALA A 173 -25.80 -8.26 4.32
C ALA A 173 -25.63 -6.72 4.22
N ASN A 174 -24.95 -6.12 5.19
CA ASN A 174 -24.82 -4.67 5.30
C ASN A 174 -23.40 -4.18 4.96
N ILE A 175 -22.53 -5.07 4.48
CA ILE A 175 -21.19 -4.67 4.04
C ILE A 175 -21.32 -3.86 2.76
N ARG A 176 -20.79 -2.63 2.77
CA ARG A 176 -20.66 -1.81 1.56
C ARG A 176 -19.21 -1.76 1.13
N ARG A 177 -18.99 -1.92 -0.17
CA ARG A 177 -17.69 -1.85 -0.81
C ARG A 177 -17.71 -0.70 -1.81
N LEU A 178 -16.67 0.13 -1.76
CA LEU A 178 -16.43 1.20 -2.71
C LEU A 178 -15.04 0.99 -3.31
N ASP A 179 -14.96 0.88 -4.63
CA ASP A 179 -13.68 0.74 -5.35
C ASP A 179 -13.01 2.11 -5.57
N VAL A 180 -12.94 2.92 -4.51
CA VAL A 180 -12.24 4.22 -4.48
C VAL A 180 -11.38 4.25 -3.23
N ALA A 181 -10.09 4.52 -3.40
CA ALA A 181 -9.10 4.32 -2.34
C ALA A 181 -7.81 5.09 -2.63
N GLY A 182 -6.72 4.77 -1.92
CA GLY A 182 -5.42 5.43 -2.05
C GLY A 182 -4.88 5.51 -3.47
N ARG A 183 -5.01 4.44 -4.26
CA ARG A 183 -4.52 4.34 -5.64
C ARG A 183 -5.24 5.30 -6.58
N HIS A 184 -6.57 5.29 -6.52
CA HIS A 184 -7.44 6.17 -7.29
C HIS A 184 -7.20 7.65 -6.95
N MET A 185 -6.92 7.97 -5.68
CA MET A 185 -6.56 9.33 -5.26
C MET A 185 -5.22 9.77 -5.86
N THR A 186 -4.20 8.90 -5.86
CA THR A 186 -2.91 9.20 -6.50
C THR A 186 -3.07 9.42 -8.00
N GLU A 187 -3.83 8.57 -8.69
CA GLU A 187 -4.11 8.73 -10.12
C GLU A 187 -4.85 10.04 -10.43
N TYR A 188 -5.82 10.40 -9.59
CA TYR A 188 -6.53 11.67 -9.72
C TYR A 188 -5.59 12.86 -9.51
N LEU A 189 -4.68 12.78 -8.52
CA LEU A 189 -3.67 13.82 -8.30
C LEU A 189 -2.73 13.95 -9.51
N ILE A 190 -2.30 12.85 -10.12
CA ILE A 190 -1.52 12.88 -11.36
C ILE A 190 -2.29 13.61 -12.47
N LYS A 191 -3.58 13.31 -12.66
CA LYS A 191 -4.43 13.99 -13.64
C LYS A 191 -4.51 15.50 -13.37
N LEU A 192 -4.67 15.91 -12.12
CA LEU A 192 -4.69 17.33 -11.74
C LEU A 192 -3.34 18.03 -12.02
N LEU A 193 -2.23 17.35 -11.75
CA LEU A 193 -0.89 17.87 -12.01
C LEU A 193 -0.60 18.01 -13.52
N LEU A 194 -1.07 17.05 -14.32
CA LEU A 194 -1.02 17.12 -15.78
C LEU A 194 -1.83 18.30 -16.33
N LEU A 195 -3.04 18.54 -15.82
CA LEU A 195 -3.86 19.70 -16.20
C LEU A 195 -3.20 21.04 -15.83
N ARG A 196 -2.37 21.06 -14.78
CA ARG A 196 -1.57 22.24 -14.41
C ARG A 196 -0.30 22.43 -15.24
N GLY A 197 -0.02 21.54 -16.19
CA GLY A 197 1.14 21.64 -17.10
C GLY A 197 2.42 21.00 -16.56
N TYR A 198 2.36 20.19 -15.50
CA TYR A 198 3.48 19.35 -15.11
C TYR A 198 3.49 18.05 -15.91
N THR A 199 4.61 17.75 -16.58
CA THR A 199 4.78 16.53 -17.35
C THR A 199 5.25 15.38 -16.45
N PHE A 200 4.28 14.62 -15.95
CA PHE A 200 4.54 13.39 -15.19
C PHE A 200 4.30 12.16 -16.06
N ASN A 201 5.22 11.20 -16.00
CA ASN A 201 5.03 9.86 -16.56
C ASN A 201 4.23 9.02 -15.55
N ARG A 202 3.16 8.37 -16.03
CA ARG A 202 2.20 7.64 -15.18
C ARG A 202 2.83 6.54 -14.33
N SER A 203 3.93 5.93 -14.77
CA SER A 203 4.57 4.77 -14.14
C SER A 203 5.74 5.13 -13.23
N ALA A 204 6.69 5.94 -13.72
CA ALA A 204 7.92 6.28 -12.98
C ALA A 204 7.68 7.32 -11.87
N ASP A 205 6.80 8.30 -12.11
CA ASP A 205 6.55 9.38 -11.14
C ASP A 205 5.41 9.03 -10.15
N TYR A 206 4.81 7.84 -10.27
CA TYR A 206 3.69 7.43 -9.43
C TYR A 206 4.03 7.46 -7.94
N GLU A 207 5.18 6.91 -7.56
CA GLU A 207 5.61 6.85 -6.17
C GLU A 207 5.92 8.24 -5.63
N THR A 208 6.55 9.10 -6.43
CA THR A 208 6.82 10.48 -6.02
C THR A 208 5.52 11.26 -5.81
N VAL A 209 4.52 11.11 -6.68
CA VAL A 209 3.21 11.77 -6.49
C VAL A 209 2.45 11.20 -5.29
N ARG A 210 2.66 9.91 -4.99
CA ARG A 210 2.11 9.28 -3.80
C ARG A 210 2.75 9.79 -2.51
N GLU A 211 4.08 9.93 -2.47
CA GLU A 211 4.79 10.59 -1.37
C GLU A 211 4.31 12.04 -1.19
N MET A 212 4.14 12.78 -2.29
CA MET A 212 3.57 14.12 -2.25
C MET A 212 2.16 14.12 -1.64
N LYS A 213 1.29 13.20 -2.05
CA LYS A 213 -0.07 13.05 -1.47
C LYS A 213 -0.02 12.86 0.05
N GLU A 214 0.90 12.02 0.53
CA GLU A 214 1.04 11.72 1.95
C GLU A 214 1.62 12.91 2.74
N GLN A 215 2.59 13.63 2.18
CA GLN A 215 3.21 14.81 2.80
C GLN A 215 2.29 16.04 2.85
N VAL A 216 1.41 16.20 1.86
CA VAL A 216 0.53 17.38 1.71
C VAL A 216 -0.70 17.34 2.62
N ARG A 217 -1.08 16.16 3.14
CA ARG A 217 -2.35 15.92 3.84
C ARG A 217 -2.61 16.84 5.05
N HIS A 218 -1.58 17.44 5.65
CA HIS A 218 -1.71 18.27 6.85
C HIS A 218 -2.09 19.74 6.63
N SER A 219 -2.19 20.25 5.40
CA SER A 219 -2.36 21.71 5.17
C SER A 219 -3.74 22.16 4.71
N VAL A 220 -4.69 21.25 4.50
CA VAL A 220 -6.02 21.57 3.96
C VAL A 220 -7.05 21.66 5.11
N PRO A 221 -7.59 22.86 5.41
CA PRO A 221 -8.69 23.00 6.36
C PRO A 221 -10.00 22.42 5.78
N PRO A 222 -11.03 22.18 6.61
CA PRO A 222 -12.31 21.60 6.17
C PRO A 222 -12.91 22.34 4.96
N PRO A 223 -13.76 21.67 4.17
CA PRO A 223 -14.33 22.23 2.95
C PRO A 223 -15.34 23.35 3.28
N CYS A 224 -14.82 24.56 3.51
CA CYS A 224 -15.63 25.79 3.48
C CYS A 224 -15.70 26.36 2.04
N LEU A 225 -15.05 25.73 1.07
CA LEU A 225 -14.98 26.16 -0.32
C LEU A 225 -15.92 25.35 -1.20
N GLN A 226 -17.22 25.50 -0.95
CA GLN A 226 -18.25 25.15 -1.94
C GLN A 226 -18.91 26.39 -2.57
N LEU A 227 -18.48 27.60 -2.23
CA LEU A 227 -18.95 28.84 -2.85
C LEU A 227 -17.79 29.85 -3.02
N GLY A 228 -17.10 29.77 -4.16
CA GLY A 228 -16.70 30.94 -4.95
C GLY A 228 -15.83 32.07 -4.37
N VAL A 229 -15.25 31.99 -3.17
CA VAL A 229 -14.39 33.06 -2.64
C VAL A 229 -13.08 32.50 -2.08
N LEU A 230 -12.03 32.52 -2.90
CA LEU A 230 -10.65 32.36 -2.44
C LEU A 230 -10.16 33.72 -1.93
N CYS A 231 -9.96 33.85 -0.61
CA CYS A 231 -9.19 34.95 -0.05
C CYS A 231 -7.71 34.81 -0.49
N PRO A 232 -7.15 35.75 -1.28
CA PRO A 232 -5.79 35.63 -1.80
C PRO A 232 -4.70 35.70 -0.71
N VAL A 233 -5.02 36.28 0.45
CA VAL A 233 -4.06 36.44 1.57
C VAL A 233 -3.81 35.14 2.33
N CYS A 234 -4.82 34.25 2.42
CA CYS A 234 -4.69 32.95 3.09
C CYS A 234 -4.01 31.86 2.22
N ALA A 235 -3.96 32.07 0.91
CA ALA A 235 -3.51 31.08 -0.07
C ALA A 235 -2.03 31.19 -0.43
N ALA A 236 -1.44 32.39 -0.36
CA ALA A 236 -0.02 32.62 -0.64
C ALA A 236 0.92 31.99 0.41
N SER A 237 0.48 31.86 1.66
CA SER A 237 1.28 31.32 2.77
C SER A 237 1.32 29.79 2.85
N ARG A 238 0.70 29.07 1.90
CA ARG A 238 0.56 27.60 1.95
C ARG A 238 1.09 26.87 0.71
N ALA A 239 1.90 27.55 -0.11
CA ALA A 239 2.61 26.89 -1.20
C ALA A 239 3.76 26.05 -0.62
N ARG A 240 3.73 24.73 -0.84
CA ARG A 240 4.87 23.86 -0.53
C ARG A 240 5.68 23.59 -1.80
N GLU A 241 6.99 23.78 -1.70
CA GLU A 241 7.95 23.39 -2.72
C GLU A 241 8.33 21.91 -2.53
N PHE A 242 8.16 21.12 -3.58
CA PHE A 242 8.58 19.72 -3.64
C PHE A 242 9.73 19.60 -4.63
N LEU A 243 10.87 19.08 -4.16
CA LEU A 243 12.01 18.70 -4.99
C LEU A 243 11.81 17.28 -5.50
N PHE A 244 11.85 17.09 -6.82
CA PHE A 244 11.80 15.79 -7.47
C PHE A 244 13.21 15.19 -7.59
N THR A 245 13.26 13.87 -7.73
CA THR A 245 14.48 13.05 -7.93
C THR A 245 15.38 13.51 -9.09
N ARG A 246 14.88 14.36 -10.00
CA ARG A 246 15.65 14.98 -11.10
C ARG A 246 15.98 16.47 -10.92
N GLY A 247 15.95 17.00 -9.69
CA GLY A 247 16.28 18.40 -9.41
C GLY A 247 15.24 19.41 -9.91
N ARG A 248 14.04 18.94 -10.32
CA ARG A 248 12.90 19.80 -10.63
C ARG A 248 12.22 20.20 -9.32
N CYS A 249 11.68 21.41 -9.25
CA CYS A 249 10.88 21.87 -8.12
C CYS A 249 9.44 22.13 -8.60
N ALA A 250 8.43 21.59 -7.92
CA ALA A 250 7.04 21.99 -8.11
C ALA A 250 6.51 22.66 -6.84
N THR A 251 5.84 23.78 -7.03
CA THR A 251 5.06 24.43 -5.99
C THR A 251 3.62 23.94 -6.03
N TRP A 252 3.13 23.46 -4.89
CA TRP A 252 1.74 23.03 -4.72
C TRP A 252 0.97 24.01 -3.84
N GLY A 253 -0.09 24.61 -4.40
CA GLY A 253 -1.01 25.56 -3.74
C GLY A 253 -2.32 25.73 -4.52
N THR A 254 -3.33 26.34 -3.90
CA THR A 254 -4.70 26.49 -4.46
C THR A 254 -4.87 27.68 -5.43
N THR A 255 -3.91 28.60 -5.50
CA THR A 255 -4.02 29.80 -6.36
C THR A 255 -3.45 29.63 -7.76
N SER A 256 -4.19 30.15 -8.73
CA SER A 256 -3.97 30.15 -10.19
C SER A 256 -2.90 31.13 -10.70
N SER A 257 -2.04 31.70 -9.85
CA SER A 257 -1.12 32.77 -10.26
C SER A 257 0.33 32.51 -9.89
N TRP A 258 1.10 31.67 -10.61
CA TRP A 258 2.55 31.62 -10.38
C TRP A 258 3.40 31.48 -11.64
N ARG A 259 4.37 32.41 -11.73
CA ARG A 259 5.41 32.52 -12.76
C ARG A 259 6.32 31.29 -12.76
N ARG A 260 6.67 30.82 -13.95
CA ARG A 260 7.79 29.87 -14.18
C ARG A 260 9.07 30.43 -13.55
N SER A 261 9.54 29.79 -12.48
CA SER A 261 10.87 30.01 -11.92
C SER A 261 11.58 28.66 -11.90
N LEU A 262 12.17 28.28 -13.03
CA LEU A 262 13.20 27.24 -13.09
C LEU A 262 14.45 27.78 -12.38
N ARG A 263 14.53 27.63 -11.06
CA ARG A 263 15.80 27.82 -10.36
C ARG A 263 16.50 26.47 -10.28
N SER A 264 17.49 26.28 -11.15
CA SER A 264 18.55 25.29 -10.92
C SER A 264 19.33 25.74 -9.68
N ARG A 265 19.10 25.11 -8.52
CA ARG A 265 20.05 25.23 -7.41
C ARG A 265 21.29 24.44 -7.80
N ARG A 266 22.38 25.14 -8.12
CA ARG A 266 23.72 24.53 -8.05
C ARG A 266 24.00 24.21 -6.56
N PRO A 267 24.51 23.01 -6.23
CA PRO A 267 24.95 22.74 -4.86
C PRO A 267 26.19 23.60 -4.50
N PRO A 268 26.46 23.80 -3.20
CA PRO A 268 27.60 24.59 -2.72
C PRO A 268 28.95 23.99 -3.14
#